data_AF-A0A2P4T515-F1
#
_entry.id   AF-A0A2P4T515-F1
#
_cell.length_a   1.000
_cell.length_b   1.000
_cell.length_c   1.000
_cell.angle_alpha   90.00
_cell.angle_beta   90.00
_cell.angle_gamma   90.00
#
_symmetry.space_group_name_H-M   'P 1'
#
loop_
_entity.id
_entity.type
_entity.pdbx_description
1 polymer ?
#
loop_
_entity_poly.entity_id
_entity_poly.type
_entity_poly.pdbx_seq_one_letter_code
_entity_poly.pdbx_strand_id
1 'polypeptide(L)'
;EGSSAVRDEQVSTASEDTGSYLLQEQQDCLVCHEPLELEENPELAEPAAPESYCESICEEDVTLALKELDERCEEEEADFSGLSSQDEEEQDGFPEVQTSPPPSPFLSAILAAFQPVAYDDEEEAWRCHVNQMLSDTDGSCAVYTFHVFSRLFQTIQRKFVAITNDSVSFLGESLQRIGKKFKSSLEVMMLCSECPTVFVDAETLMSCGLLETLKFSVLELQEHLDTYNVKREAAEQWLADCKRTFGTDDGIHGTNTDAQELELCRRLYKLHFQLLLLFQAYCKLISQVNTIKKEAEVINMSEELALLESCLKEAEAASDSGIEEIEIAEASQASTETAIHSLIEALRSKEFVSAVAQVKAFRSIWPHDIFGSSEDDPIQTLLHIYFRHQTLGQTGSFAVVGSNQDMSEASSKLMELNLEIRESLRMVQSYHLLGKIKPGVSLVSTGF
;
A
#
# COMPACT_ATOMS: atom_id res chain seq x y z
N GLU A 1 64.13 -36.16 -43.51
CA GLU A 1 64.14 -36.04 -42.03
C GLU A 1 65.27 -35.11 -41.62
N GLY A 2 65.11 -34.35 -40.53
CA GLY A 2 66.13 -33.39 -40.06
C GLY A 2 65.55 -31.99 -39.84
N SER A 3 65.66 -31.49 -38.61
CA SER A 3 65.11 -30.20 -38.14
C SER A 3 66.20 -29.09 -38.11
N SER A 4 65.83 -27.90 -37.62
CA SER A 4 66.54 -26.61 -37.54
C SER A 4 66.54 -25.78 -38.84
N ALA A 5 65.99 -24.56 -38.95
CA ALA A 5 65.72 -23.41 -38.07
C ALA A 5 66.79 -22.29 -38.11
N VAL A 6 66.30 -21.04 -38.04
CA VAL A 6 66.98 -19.75 -37.75
C VAL A 6 67.47 -18.91 -38.94
N ARG A 7 67.30 -17.57 -38.77
CA ARG A 7 67.69 -16.37 -39.55
C ARG A 7 66.73 -15.95 -40.67
N ASP A 8 66.03 -14.82 -40.51
CA ASP A 8 66.48 -13.39 -40.52
C ASP A 8 66.78 -12.95 -41.97
N GLU A 9 66.47 -11.74 -42.44
CA GLU A 9 66.40 -10.44 -41.75
C GLU A 9 65.65 -9.38 -42.62
N GLN A 10 65.57 -8.14 -42.13
CA GLN A 10 65.24 -6.87 -42.82
C GLN A 10 63.78 -6.39 -42.90
N VAL A 11 63.47 -5.09 -42.70
CA VAL A 11 64.04 -4.01 -41.84
C VAL A 11 63.11 -2.78 -41.97
N SER A 12 62.92 -2.01 -40.89
CA SER A 12 62.62 -0.54 -40.81
C SER A 12 61.56 -0.23 -39.75
N THR A 13 61.59 0.86 -38.95
CA THR A 13 62.67 1.76 -38.46
C THR A 13 62.03 2.70 -37.42
N ALA A 14 62.75 3.03 -36.33
CA ALA A 14 62.49 4.12 -35.37
C ALA A 14 61.18 4.05 -34.50
N SER A 15 61.15 4.25 -33.17
CA SER A 15 61.72 5.33 -32.29
C SER A 15 60.99 6.67 -32.53
N GLU A 16 60.46 7.49 -31.61
CA GLU A 16 60.26 7.58 -30.13
C GLU A 16 59.08 8.56 -29.92
N ASP A 17 58.40 8.74 -28.78
CA ASP A 17 58.02 7.89 -27.63
C ASP A 17 57.00 8.70 -26.77
N THR A 18 56.04 8.06 -26.06
CA THR A 18 55.53 8.58 -24.76
C THR A 18 54.64 7.57 -24.00
N GLY A 19 55.02 7.27 -22.75
CA GLY A 19 54.03 7.28 -21.65
C GLY A 19 53.47 5.96 -21.10
N SER A 20 54.30 5.22 -20.36
CA SER A 20 53.94 4.60 -19.06
C SER A 20 52.79 3.56 -18.98
N TYR A 21 53.16 2.27 -19.05
CA TYR A 21 52.45 1.20 -18.33
C TYR A 21 52.90 1.13 -16.85
N LEU A 22 51.96 0.96 -15.91
CA LEU A 22 52.01 -0.16 -14.94
C LEU A 22 50.70 -0.30 -14.16
N LEU A 23 50.52 -1.51 -13.59
CA LEU A 23 49.30 -1.99 -12.94
C LEU A 23 49.32 -1.81 -11.42
N GLN A 24 48.12 -1.97 -10.85
CA GLN A 24 47.83 -2.64 -9.58
C GLN A 24 47.81 -1.80 -8.29
N GLU A 25 46.90 -2.24 -7.39
CA GLU A 25 46.67 -1.75 -6.02
C GLU A 25 46.15 -0.30 -5.95
N GLN A 26 45.41 0.16 -4.97
CA GLN A 26 44.67 -0.37 -3.81
C GLN A 26 44.05 0.91 -3.19
N GLN A 27 42.86 0.80 -2.62
CA GLN A 27 42.36 1.60 -1.49
C GLN A 27 43.06 2.95 -1.19
N ASP A 28 42.40 4.09 -1.47
CA ASP A 28 42.25 5.21 -0.53
C ASP A 28 41.53 6.43 -1.16
N CYS A 29 40.61 7.03 -0.41
CA CYS A 29 40.16 8.41 -0.62
C CYS A 29 40.30 9.16 0.70
N LEU A 30 41.47 9.77 0.89
CA LEU A 30 41.81 10.58 2.05
C LEU A 30 41.03 11.90 2.07
N VAL A 31 40.36 12.17 3.19
CA VAL A 31 40.10 13.54 3.67
C VAL A 31 40.69 13.64 5.08
N CYS A 32 41.46 14.69 5.32
CA CYS A 32 42.44 14.74 6.41
C CYS A 32 41.82 14.89 7.81
N HIS A 33 42.37 14.16 8.78
CA HIS A 33 42.24 14.47 10.21
C HIS A 33 43.33 15.44 10.66
N GLU A 34 42.98 16.34 11.59
CA GLU A 34 43.93 17.09 12.43
C GLU A 34 43.55 16.81 13.91
N PRO A 35 44.48 16.35 14.77
CA PRO A 35 44.16 15.92 16.13
C PRO A 35 44.44 16.99 17.18
N LEU A 36 43.62 17.05 18.24
CA LEU A 36 43.95 17.71 19.50
C LEU A 36 43.64 16.78 20.68
N GLU A 37 44.65 16.55 21.52
CA GLU A 37 44.59 15.70 22.71
C GLU A 37 44.31 16.53 24.00
N LEU A 38 44.01 15.81 25.09
CA LEU A 38 44.01 16.22 26.51
C LEU A 38 42.81 17.07 26.99
N GLU A 39 42.25 16.89 28.19
CA GLU A 39 42.69 16.11 29.37
C GLU A 39 41.61 15.15 29.94
N GLU A 40 42.04 14.09 30.62
CA GLU A 40 41.20 13.27 31.53
C GLU A 40 41.16 13.86 32.96
N ASN A 41 40.06 13.65 33.69
CA ASN A 41 40.13 13.20 35.10
C ASN A 41 38.82 12.45 35.49
N PRO A 42 38.84 11.44 36.39
CA PRO A 42 37.85 10.35 36.39
C PRO A 42 36.87 10.33 37.60
N GLU A 43 36.17 9.19 37.74
CA GLU A 43 35.24 8.69 38.80
C GLU A 43 33.78 8.53 38.25
N LEU A 44 33.08 7.39 38.33
CA LEU A 44 33.30 6.03 38.89
C LEU A 44 32.52 4.99 38.02
N ALA A 45 32.79 3.69 38.16
CA ALA A 45 32.23 2.63 37.29
C ALA A 45 31.18 1.71 37.97
N GLU A 46 30.52 0.90 37.14
CA GLU A 46 29.60 -0.26 37.39
C GLU A 46 28.09 0.02 37.62
N PRO A 47 27.20 -0.92 37.23
CA PRO A 47 27.22 -1.77 36.02
C PRO A 47 25.85 -1.82 35.28
N ALA A 48 25.79 -2.50 34.12
CA ALA A 48 24.62 -2.54 33.23
C ALA A 48 23.52 -3.57 33.62
N ALA A 49 22.26 -3.22 33.33
CA ALA A 49 21.08 -4.10 33.21
C ALA A 49 20.00 -3.39 32.36
N PRO A 50 19.01 -4.08 31.78
CA PRO A 50 18.76 -4.06 30.33
C PRO A 50 17.88 -2.91 29.81
N GLU A 51 18.03 -2.65 28.52
CA GLU A 51 17.18 -1.75 27.74
C GLU A 51 15.72 -2.23 27.72
N SER A 52 14.83 -1.44 28.32
CA SER A 52 13.37 -1.62 28.21
C SER A 52 12.69 -0.27 28.35
N TYR A 53 12.84 0.58 27.32
CA TYR A 53 12.01 1.78 27.16
C TYR A 53 12.03 2.32 25.72
N CYS A 54 11.08 1.89 24.88
CA CYS A 54 10.71 2.63 23.67
C CYS A 54 9.28 2.37 23.16
N GLU A 55 8.55 1.36 23.66
CA GLU A 55 7.16 1.11 23.23
C GLU A 55 6.11 1.97 23.97
N SER A 56 6.24 2.19 25.28
CA SER A 56 5.13 2.76 26.08
C SER A 56 4.87 4.26 25.89
N ILE A 57 5.69 5.00 25.14
CA ILE A 57 5.45 6.43 24.87
C ILE A 57 4.38 6.61 23.79
N CYS A 58 4.33 5.74 22.77
CA CYS A 58 3.33 5.86 21.71
C CYS A 58 1.92 5.46 22.18
N GLU A 59 1.77 4.38 22.94
CA GLU A 59 0.45 3.83 23.29
C GLU A 59 -0.38 4.79 24.17
N GLU A 60 0.24 5.46 25.14
CA GLU A 60 -0.44 6.41 26.04
C GLU A 60 -0.93 7.65 25.28
N ASP A 61 -0.11 8.20 24.37
CA ASP A 61 -0.45 9.38 23.56
C ASP A 61 -1.51 9.07 22.48
N VAL A 62 -1.49 7.88 21.88
CA VAL A 62 -2.58 7.37 21.02
C VAL A 62 -3.87 7.23 21.82
N THR A 63 -3.81 6.65 23.02
CA THR A 63 -4.98 6.48 23.90
C THR A 63 -5.57 7.83 24.35
N LEU A 64 -4.73 8.84 24.60
CA LEU A 64 -5.15 10.20 24.90
C LEU A 64 -5.64 10.97 23.66
N ALA A 65 -5.20 10.61 22.44
CA ALA A 65 -5.79 11.11 21.20
C ALA A 65 -7.19 10.54 20.98
N LEU A 66 -7.36 9.23 21.17
CA LEU A 66 -8.65 8.54 21.06
C LEU A 66 -9.66 9.08 22.08
N LYS A 67 -9.29 9.23 23.36
CA LYS A 67 -10.18 9.78 24.40
C LYS A 67 -10.62 11.23 24.15
N GLU A 68 -9.72 12.14 23.73
CA GLU A 68 -10.11 13.54 23.43
C GLU A 68 -10.92 13.66 22.13
N LEU A 69 -10.90 12.64 21.26
CA LEU A 69 -11.74 12.55 20.06
C LEU A 69 -13.17 12.08 20.38
N ASP A 70 -13.30 11.19 21.36
CA ASP A 70 -14.55 10.60 21.85
C ASP A 70 -15.37 11.62 22.68
N GLU A 71 -14.73 12.29 23.65
CA GLU A 71 -15.35 13.33 24.53
C GLU A 71 -15.89 14.59 23.81
N ARG A 72 -15.79 14.68 22.47
CA ARG A 72 -16.36 15.77 21.66
C ARG A 72 -17.18 15.28 20.47
N CYS A 73 -17.77 14.09 20.58
CA CYS A 73 -18.57 13.47 19.52
C CYS A 73 -19.93 12.95 20.03
N GLU A 74 -20.56 13.64 20.98
CA GLU A 74 -21.98 13.39 21.30
C GLU A 74 -22.89 13.89 20.15
N GLU A 75 -23.98 13.14 19.91
CA GLU A 75 -25.09 13.40 18.95
C GLU A 75 -24.74 13.15 17.45
N GLU A 76 -25.46 12.33 16.67
CA GLU A 76 -26.74 11.62 16.86
C GLU A 76 -26.66 10.15 16.38
N GLU A 77 -27.09 9.16 17.19
CA GLU A 77 -27.39 7.82 16.69
C GLU A 77 -28.85 7.73 16.23
N ALA A 78 -29.07 7.33 14.97
CA ALA A 78 -30.41 7.05 14.44
C ALA A 78 -30.79 5.57 14.68
N ASP A 79 -31.64 5.34 15.68
CA ASP A 79 -32.22 4.02 16.00
C ASP A 79 -33.05 3.48 14.82
N PHE A 80 -32.54 2.45 14.14
CA PHE A 80 -33.27 1.66 13.14
C PHE A 80 -33.38 0.21 13.60
N SER A 81 -34.37 -0.04 14.45
CA SER A 81 -34.76 -1.37 14.91
C SER A 81 -36.05 -1.86 14.23
N GLY A 82 -35.97 -3.03 13.55
CA GLY A 82 -37.08 -3.72 12.89
C GLY A 82 -36.85 -3.92 11.37
N LEU A 83 -37.12 -5.08 10.77
CA LEU A 83 -37.86 -6.27 11.24
C LEU A 83 -37.22 -7.56 10.68
N SER A 84 -37.40 -8.67 11.41
CA SER A 84 -37.17 -10.02 10.89
C SER A 84 -38.50 -10.69 10.52
N SER A 85 -38.58 -11.26 9.32
CA SER A 85 -39.54 -12.31 8.98
C SER A 85 -39.06 -13.14 7.78
N GLN A 86 -38.60 -14.35 8.10
CA GLN A 86 -38.85 -15.62 7.41
C GLN A 86 -39.72 -15.58 6.14
N ASP A 87 -39.27 -16.28 5.09
CA ASP A 87 -40.07 -17.30 4.37
C ASP A 87 -39.14 -18.27 3.62
N GLU A 88 -39.45 -19.58 3.70
CA GLU A 88 -38.90 -20.63 2.82
C GLU A 88 -39.93 -20.89 1.72
N GLU A 89 -39.52 -21.03 0.45
CA GLU A 89 -40.33 -21.78 -0.53
C GLU A 89 -39.47 -22.37 -1.67
N GLU A 90 -40.07 -23.32 -2.39
CA GLU A 90 -39.35 -24.44 -3.01
C GLU A 90 -38.92 -24.24 -4.48
N GLN A 91 -38.20 -25.25 -4.98
CA GLN A 91 -37.71 -25.47 -6.34
C GLN A 91 -38.65 -25.05 -7.49
N ASP A 92 -38.07 -24.50 -8.56
CA ASP A 92 -38.48 -24.85 -9.92
C ASP A 92 -37.24 -25.11 -10.81
N GLY A 93 -37.37 -26.05 -11.74
CA GLY A 93 -36.26 -26.65 -12.47
C GLY A 93 -35.91 -25.91 -13.76
N PHE A 94 -34.70 -25.38 -13.85
CA PHE A 94 -34.15 -24.89 -15.11
C PHE A 94 -33.53 -26.03 -15.93
N PRO A 95 -33.65 -26.01 -17.27
CA PRO A 95 -33.24 -27.12 -18.13
C PRO A 95 -31.71 -27.29 -18.14
N GLU A 96 -31.25 -28.54 -18.28
CA GLU A 96 -29.82 -28.90 -18.35
C GLU A 96 -29.08 -28.08 -19.40
N VAL A 97 -28.40 -27.03 -18.93
CA VAL A 97 -27.31 -26.38 -19.68
C VAL A 97 -26.24 -27.45 -19.89
N GLN A 98 -25.77 -27.59 -21.12
CA GLN A 98 -24.71 -28.55 -21.44
C GLN A 98 -23.47 -28.20 -20.61
N THR A 99 -23.22 -28.98 -19.56
CA THR A 99 -22.06 -28.81 -18.71
C THR A 99 -20.82 -29.02 -19.55
N SER A 100 -19.98 -27.98 -19.66
CA SER A 100 -18.59 -28.13 -20.08
C SER A 100 -17.94 -29.27 -19.27
N PRO A 101 -16.99 -30.01 -19.86
CA PRO A 101 -16.22 -30.99 -19.08
C PRO A 101 -15.61 -30.27 -17.87
N PRO A 102 -15.60 -30.89 -16.68
CA PRO A 102 -15.02 -30.27 -15.49
C PRO A 102 -13.56 -29.90 -15.77
N PRO A 103 -13.06 -28.76 -15.25
CA PRO A 103 -11.68 -28.35 -15.42
C PRO A 103 -10.73 -29.48 -15.02
N SER A 104 -9.56 -29.55 -15.68
CA SER A 104 -8.52 -30.52 -15.29
C SER A 104 -8.13 -30.32 -13.81
N PRO A 105 -7.53 -31.31 -13.13
CA PRO A 105 -7.06 -31.11 -11.76
C PRO A 105 -6.05 -29.96 -11.62
N PHE A 106 -5.25 -29.72 -12.67
CA PHE A 106 -4.33 -28.58 -12.78
C PHE A 106 -5.10 -27.25 -12.86
N LEU A 107 -6.04 -27.13 -13.81
CA LEU A 107 -6.93 -25.97 -13.90
C LEU A 107 -7.72 -25.74 -12.62
N SER A 108 -8.22 -26.80 -11.99
CA SER A 108 -9.06 -26.71 -10.80
C SER A 108 -8.27 -26.17 -9.61
N ALA A 109 -7.04 -26.64 -9.41
CA ALA A 109 -6.15 -26.15 -8.37
C ALA A 109 -5.68 -24.70 -8.63
N ILE A 110 -5.50 -24.31 -9.89
CA ILE A 110 -5.23 -22.93 -10.26
C ILE A 110 -6.48 -22.06 -10.05
N LEU A 111 -7.63 -22.37 -10.66
CA LEU A 111 -8.85 -21.57 -10.59
C LEU A 111 -9.46 -21.47 -9.18
N ALA A 112 -9.38 -22.52 -8.35
CA ALA A 112 -9.75 -22.42 -6.93
C ALA A 112 -8.84 -21.45 -6.15
N ALA A 113 -7.65 -21.16 -6.69
CA ALA A 113 -6.69 -20.18 -6.21
C ALA A 113 -6.70 -18.86 -7.02
N PHE A 114 -7.77 -18.60 -7.81
CA PHE A 114 -8.15 -17.33 -8.42
C PHE A 114 -9.67 -17.03 -8.28
N GLN A 115 -10.09 -16.47 -7.15
CA GLN A 115 -11.29 -15.64 -7.06
C GLN A 115 -10.99 -14.41 -6.20
N PRO A 116 -11.00 -13.22 -6.81
CA PRO A 116 -12.18 -12.39 -6.62
C PRO A 116 -13.14 -12.50 -7.80
N VAL A 117 -14.44 -12.45 -7.52
CA VAL A 117 -15.42 -12.00 -8.51
C VAL A 117 -14.99 -10.60 -8.96
N ALA A 118 -15.02 -10.29 -10.25
CA ALA A 118 -14.79 -8.93 -10.70
C ALA A 118 -15.95 -8.03 -10.24
N TYR A 119 -15.72 -7.30 -9.15
CA TYR A 119 -16.59 -6.22 -8.72
C TYR A 119 -16.09 -4.92 -9.36
N ASP A 120 -17.01 -4.12 -9.90
CA ASP A 120 -16.70 -2.77 -10.40
C ASP A 120 -16.33 -1.79 -9.25
N ASP A 121 -16.54 -2.18 -8.00
CA ASP A 121 -16.20 -1.41 -6.79
C ASP A 121 -15.34 -2.23 -5.81
N GLU A 122 -14.16 -1.71 -5.48
CA GLU A 122 -13.22 -2.30 -4.53
C GLU A 122 -13.75 -2.28 -3.08
N GLU A 123 -14.66 -1.34 -2.72
CA GLU A 123 -15.31 -1.33 -1.40
C GLU A 123 -16.35 -2.48 -1.28
N GLU A 124 -17.01 -2.87 -2.38
CA GLU A 124 -17.85 -4.09 -2.43
C GLU A 124 -16.99 -5.36 -2.42
N ALA A 125 -15.92 -5.41 -3.22
CA ALA A 125 -15.00 -6.55 -3.28
C ALA A 125 -14.47 -6.92 -1.89
N TRP A 126 -14.02 -5.92 -1.13
CA TRP A 126 -13.57 -6.09 0.24
C TRP A 126 -14.70 -6.57 1.18
N ARG A 127 -15.91 -6.01 1.07
CA ARG A 127 -17.05 -6.44 1.91
C ARG A 127 -17.43 -7.90 1.65
N CYS A 128 -17.43 -8.33 0.38
CA CYS A 128 -17.64 -9.73 0.04
C CYS A 128 -16.50 -10.62 0.57
N HIS A 129 -15.24 -10.18 0.45
CA HIS A 129 -14.08 -10.87 1.02
C HIS A 129 -14.18 -11.05 2.54
N VAL A 130 -14.55 -10.00 3.30
CA VAL A 130 -14.76 -10.09 4.76
C VAL A 130 -15.80 -11.16 5.12
N ASN A 131 -16.94 -11.17 4.42
CA ASN A 131 -18.01 -12.16 4.68
C ASN A 131 -17.58 -13.60 4.36
N GLN A 132 -16.81 -13.80 3.28
CA GLN A 132 -16.25 -15.11 2.92
C GLN A 132 -15.17 -15.54 3.93
N MET A 133 -14.27 -14.64 4.32
CA MET A 133 -13.19 -14.87 5.27
C MET A 133 -13.69 -15.34 6.64
N LEU A 134 -14.84 -14.83 7.11
CA LEU A 134 -15.47 -15.29 8.36
C LEU A 134 -16.00 -16.73 8.28
N SER A 135 -16.30 -17.21 7.07
CA SER A 135 -16.74 -18.59 6.80
C SER A 135 -15.60 -19.51 6.36
N ASP A 136 -14.38 -18.98 6.17
CA ASP A 136 -13.22 -19.73 5.71
C ASP A 136 -12.78 -20.76 6.75
N THR A 137 -12.50 -21.99 6.30
CA THR A 137 -12.07 -23.12 7.14
C THR A 137 -10.82 -23.83 6.61
N ASP A 138 -10.36 -23.50 5.40
CA ASP A 138 -9.24 -24.16 4.72
C ASP A 138 -8.18 -23.17 4.18
N GLY A 139 -8.41 -21.87 4.36
CA GLY A 139 -7.53 -20.80 3.91
C GLY A 139 -7.73 -20.41 2.44
N SER A 140 -8.70 -21.02 1.74
CA SER A 140 -8.94 -20.76 0.31
C SER A 140 -9.38 -19.32 0.02
N CYS A 141 -10.05 -18.64 0.96
CA CYS A 141 -10.35 -17.22 0.87
C CYS A 141 -9.18 -16.37 1.41
N ALA A 142 -8.62 -16.77 2.56
CA ALA A 142 -7.59 -16.03 3.28
C ALA A 142 -6.37 -15.64 2.43
N VAL A 143 -5.96 -16.49 1.49
CA VAL A 143 -4.83 -16.25 0.58
C VAL A 143 -5.00 -15.00 -0.31
N TYR A 144 -6.21 -14.49 -0.54
CA TYR A 144 -6.45 -13.29 -1.35
C TYR A 144 -6.44 -11.98 -0.56
N THR A 145 -6.48 -12.05 0.78
CA THR A 145 -6.69 -10.88 1.66
C THR A 145 -5.78 -9.71 1.33
N PHE A 146 -4.49 -9.98 1.10
CA PHE A 146 -3.49 -8.96 0.78
C PHE A 146 -3.73 -8.29 -0.57
N HIS A 147 -4.21 -9.04 -1.57
CA HIS A 147 -4.52 -8.52 -2.90
C HIS A 147 -5.80 -7.68 -2.91
N VAL A 148 -6.88 -8.18 -2.30
CA VAL A 148 -8.16 -7.43 -2.23
C VAL A 148 -7.97 -6.14 -1.43
N PHE A 149 -7.27 -6.21 -0.28
CA PHE A 149 -7.02 -5.00 0.51
C PHE A 149 -6.06 -4.01 -0.17
N SER A 150 -5.04 -4.46 -0.91
CA SER A 150 -4.11 -3.54 -1.58
C SER A 150 -4.81 -2.68 -2.63
N ARG A 151 -5.71 -3.28 -3.44
CA ARG A 151 -6.54 -2.56 -4.44
C ARG A 151 -7.49 -1.57 -3.80
N LEU A 152 -8.16 -1.97 -2.71
CA LEU A 152 -8.99 -1.08 -1.91
C LEU A 152 -8.16 0.08 -1.35
N PHE A 153 -6.98 -0.19 -0.78
CA PHE A 153 -6.13 0.83 -0.19
C PHE A 153 -5.64 1.86 -1.23
N GLN A 154 -5.31 1.43 -2.45
CA GLN A 154 -5.02 2.35 -3.57
C GLN A 154 -6.23 3.23 -3.94
N THR A 155 -7.44 2.68 -3.89
CA THR A 155 -8.69 3.45 -4.08
C THR A 155 -8.90 4.47 -2.97
N ILE A 156 -8.65 4.08 -1.71
CA ILE A 156 -8.71 4.95 -0.54
C ILE A 156 -7.70 6.09 -0.65
N GLN A 157 -6.44 5.80 -1.02
CA GLN A 157 -5.40 6.80 -1.26
C GLN A 157 -5.83 7.82 -2.34
N ARG A 158 -6.38 7.36 -3.48
CA ARG A 158 -6.90 8.26 -4.53
C ARG A 158 -8.01 9.19 -4.01
N LYS A 159 -8.99 8.66 -3.26
CA LYS A 159 -10.06 9.47 -2.64
C LYS A 159 -9.47 10.46 -1.61
N PHE A 160 -8.51 10.02 -0.80
CA PHE A 160 -7.84 10.80 0.23
C PHE A 160 -7.02 11.97 -0.32
N VAL A 161 -6.30 11.76 -1.44
CA VAL A 161 -5.61 12.82 -2.19
C VAL A 161 -6.60 13.89 -2.61
N ALA A 162 -7.74 13.51 -3.19
CA ALA A 162 -8.75 14.45 -3.66
C ALA A 162 -9.30 15.31 -2.51
N ILE A 163 -9.88 14.72 -1.47
CA ILE A 163 -10.47 15.48 -0.35
C ILE A 163 -9.43 16.32 0.40
N THR A 164 -8.20 15.84 0.56
CA THR A 164 -7.14 16.62 1.22
C THR A 164 -6.70 17.82 0.38
N ASN A 165 -6.53 17.63 -0.94
CA ASN A 165 -6.19 18.71 -1.85
C ASN A 165 -7.29 19.78 -1.92
N ASP A 166 -8.54 19.35 -2.03
CA ASP A 166 -9.72 20.21 -2.10
C ASP A 166 -10.00 20.94 -0.79
N SER A 167 -9.78 20.29 0.36
CA SER A 167 -9.93 20.92 1.67
C SER A 167 -8.85 21.97 1.89
N VAL A 168 -7.58 21.65 1.58
CA VAL A 168 -6.46 22.59 1.75
C VAL A 168 -6.55 23.77 0.78
N SER A 169 -7.11 23.61 -0.42
CA SER A 169 -7.32 24.72 -1.36
C SER A 169 -8.41 25.70 -0.92
N PHE A 170 -9.33 25.27 -0.06
CA PHE A 170 -10.36 26.11 0.55
C PHE A 170 -9.87 26.94 1.75
N LEU A 171 -8.73 26.59 2.37
CA LEU A 171 -8.22 27.28 3.57
C LEU A 171 -7.61 28.65 3.25
N GLY A 172 -8.05 29.66 4.02
CA GLY A 172 -7.51 31.01 4.01
C GLY A 172 -6.12 31.12 4.65
N GLU A 173 -5.52 32.31 4.52
CA GLU A 173 -4.15 32.59 4.97
C GLU A 173 -3.90 32.27 6.47
N SER A 174 -4.93 32.40 7.30
CA SER A 174 -4.90 32.10 8.74
C SER A 174 -4.58 30.62 9.03
N LEU A 175 -5.02 29.70 8.17
CA LEU A 175 -4.92 28.26 8.34
C LEU A 175 -3.96 27.57 7.35
N GLN A 176 -3.40 28.29 6.37
CA GLN A 176 -2.43 27.75 5.40
C GLN A 176 -1.25 27.00 6.03
N ARG A 177 -0.79 27.38 7.24
CA ARG A 177 0.28 26.66 7.95
C ARG A 177 -0.13 25.24 8.34
N ILE A 178 -1.39 25.04 8.73
CA ILE A 178 -1.96 23.71 9.01
C ILE A 178 -2.20 22.97 7.69
N GLY A 179 -2.70 23.67 6.66
CA GLY A 179 -2.84 23.14 5.31
C GLY A 179 -1.55 22.53 4.74
N LYS A 180 -0.40 23.16 4.98
CA LYS A 180 0.91 22.61 4.60
C LYS A 180 1.26 21.32 5.34
N LYS A 181 0.93 21.19 6.62
CA LYS A 181 1.15 19.94 7.38
C LYS A 181 0.28 18.79 6.88
N PHE A 182 -0.98 19.06 6.52
CA PHE A 182 -1.83 18.09 5.83
C PHE A 182 -1.22 17.64 4.50
N LYS A 183 -0.67 18.55 3.70
CA LYS A 183 0.05 18.20 2.45
C LYS A 183 1.27 17.32 2.72
N SER A 184 2.10 17.63 3.71
CA SER A 184 3.24 16.78 4.08
C SER A 184 2.81 15.40 4.61
N SER A 185 1.70 15.31 5.35
CA SER A 185 1.14 14.02 5.77
C SER A 185 0.59 13.22 4.58
N LEU A 186 -0.02 13.88 3.61
CA LEU A 186 -0.45 13.27 2.35
C LEU A 186 0.75 12.77 1.53
N GLU A 187 1.83 13.55 1.43
CA GLU A 187 3.06 13.18 0.73
C GLU A 187 3.65 11.88 1.30
N VAL A 188 3.77 11.77 2.63
CA VAL A 188 4.23 10.52 3.29
C VAL A 188 3.27 9.36 3.05
N MET A 189 1.95 9.59 3.13
CA MET A 189 0.93 8.57 2.83
C MET A 189 1.02 8.06 1.39
N MET A 190 1.37 8.93 0.43
CA MET A 190 1.52 8.55 -0.99
C MET A 190 2.86 7.87 -1.29
N LEU A 191 3.93 8.10 -0.51
CA LEU A 191 5.14 7.27 -0.61
C LEU A 191 4.86 5.80 -0.26
N CYS A 192 3.80 5.53 0.51
CA CYS A 192 3.37 4.20 0.91
C CYS A 192 2.45 3.48 -0.10
N SER A 193 2.24 4.01 -1.32
CA SER A 193 1.31 3.41 -2.29
C SER A 193 1.76 2.06 -2.84
N GLU A 194 3.07 1.81 -2.88
CA GLU A 194 3.65 0.52 -3.26
C GLU A 194 3.86 -0.40 -2.04
N CYS A 195 2.76 -0.69 -1.34
CA CYS A 195 2.75 -1.73 -0.30
C CYS A 195 3.16 -3.09 -0.90
N PRO A 196 3.94 -3.90 -0.17
CA PRO A 196 4.40 -5.19 -0.68
C PRO A 196 3.24 -6.16 -0.91
N THR A 197 3.25 -6.82 -2.06
CA THR A 197 2.31 -7.90 -2.40
C THR A 197 2.79 -9.19 -1.75
N VAL A 198 1.88 -9.85 -1.04
CA VAL A 198 2.12 -11.13 -0.36
C VAL A 198 1.50 -12.25 -1.17
N PHE A 199 2.29 -13.30 -1.40
CA PHE A 199 1.88 -14.55 -2.01
C PHE A 199 2.07 -15.68 -0.99
N VAL A 200 1.01 -16.43 -0.73
CA VAL A 200 1.03 -17.60 0.17
C VAL A 200 -0.01 -18.60 -0.33
N ASP A 201 0.29 -19.90 -0.25
CA ASP A 201 -0.68 -20.95 -0.51
C ASP A 201 -1.51 -21.29 0.73
N ALA A 202 -2.70 -21.86 0.52
CA ALA A 202 -3.65 -22.11 1.60
C ALA A 202 -3.12 -23.17 2.59
N GLU A 203 -2.38 -24.18 2.12
CA GLU A 203 -1.83 -25.24 2.96
C GLU A 203 -0.72 -24.69 3.88
N THR A 204 0.13 -23.79 3.39
CA THR A 204 1.13 -23.04 4.19
C THR A 204 0.46 -22.11 5.21
N LEU A 205 -0.57 -21.38 4.81
CA LEU A 205 -1.32 -20.49 5.70
C LEU A 205 -1.97 -21.27 6.85
N MET A 206 -2.52 -22.45 6.56
CA MET A 206 -3.10 -23.36 7.54
C MET A 206 -2.06 -24.05 8.43
N SER A 207 -0.94 -24.52 7.86
CA SER A 207 0.12 -25.21 8.63
C SER A 207 0.83 -24.27 9.60
N CYS A 208 1.03 -23.01 9.22
CA CYS A 208 1.52 -21.94 10.11
C CYS A 208 0.48 -21.43 11.11
N GLY A 209 -0.76 -21.94 11.10
CA GLY A 209 -1.83 -21.53 12.02
C GLY A 209 -2.29 -20.08 11.84
N LEU A 210 -2.11 -19.48 10.66
CA LEU A 210 -2.33 -18.05 10.45
C LEU A 210 -3.78 -17.67 10.18
N LEU A 211 -4.64 -18.61 9.75
CA LEU A 211 -6.03 -18.31 9.34
C LEU A 211 -6.80 -17.46 10.37
N GLU A 212 -6.81 -17.89 11.63
CA GLU A 212 -7.55 -17.17 12.68
C GLU A 212 -6.93 -15.79 12.96
N THR A 213 -5.60 -15.67 12.94
CA THR A 213 -4.90 -14.38 13.08
C THR A 213 -5.26 -13.41 11.94
N LEU A 214 -5.36 -13.92 10.71
CA LEU A 214 -5.79 -13.16 9.55
C LEU A 214 -7.26 -12.75 9.66
N LYS A 215 -8.16 -13.61 10.16
CA LYS A 215 -9.58 -13.25 10.42
C LYS A 215 -9.71 -12.05 11.37
N PHE A 216 -8.97 -12.06 12.49
CA PHE A 216 -8.95 -10.92 13.41
C PHE A 216 -8.40 -9.64 12.75
N SER A 217 -7.35 -9.76 11.94
CA SER A 217 -6.75 -8.63 11.22
C SER A 217 -7.69 -8.05 10.16
N VAL A 218 -8.46 -8.89 9.47
CA VAL A 218 -9.49 -8.47 8.51
C VAL A 218 -10.61 -7.69 9.19
N LEU A 219 -11.03 -8.11 10.40
CA LEU A 219 -12.02 -7.37 11.20
C LEU A 219 -11.48 -6.03 11.71
N GLU A 220 -10.23 -5.97 12.18
CA GLU A 220 -9.54 -4.74 12.60
C GLU A 220 -9.45 -3.73 11.43
N LEU A 221 -9.10 -4.21 10.23
CA LEU A 221 -9.10 -3.41 9.00
C LEU A 221 -10.51 -2.92 8.62
N GLN A 222 -11.53 -3.77 8.74
CA GLN A 222 -12.92 -3.41 8.46
C GLN A 222 -13.41 -2.30 9.40
N GLU A 223 -13.17 -2.42 10.71
CA GLU A 223 -13.56 -1.41 11.71
C GLU A 223 -12.88 -0.06 11.43
N HIS A 224 -11.60 -0.08 11.08
CA HIS A 224 -10.86 1.13 10.69
C HIS A 224 -11.35 1.74 9.38
N LEU A 225 -11.79 0.91 8.42
CA LEU A 225 -12.35 1.33 7.13
C LEU A 225 -13.73 2.00 7.30
N ASP A 226 -14.63 1.38 8.07
CA ASP A 226 -15.97 1.94 8.32
C ASP A 226 -15.87 3.31 9.01
N THR A 227 -14.99 3.39 10.03
CA THR A 227 -14.69 4.65 10.72
C THR A 227 -14.05 5.68 9.78
N TYR A 228 -13.23 5.26 8.82
CA TYR A 228 -12.63 6.13 7.81
C TYR A 228 -13.70 6.69 6.86
N ASN A 229 -14.61 5.84 6.38
CA ASN A 229 -15.68 6.23 5.47
C ASN A 229 -16.63 7.27 6.09
N VAL A 230 -17.06 7.06 7.33
CA VAL A 230 -17.87 8.06 8.08
C VAL A 230 -17.14 9.40 8.21
N LYS A 231 -15.83 9.38 8.51
CA LYS A 231 -15.01 10.60 8.62
C LYS A 231 -14.77 11.28 7.27
N ARG A 232 -14.65 10.50 6.18
CA ARG A 232 -14.50 10.97 4.79
C ARG A 232 -15.75 11.73 4.38
N GLU A 233 -16.91 11.09 4.49
CA GLU A 233 -18.22 11.67 4.14
C GLU A 233 -18.51 12.93 4.96
N ALA A 234 -18.21 12.91 6.27
CA ALA A 234 -18.36 14.09 7.13
C ALA A 234 -17.46 15.27 6.70
N ALA A 235 -16.26 15.02 6.18
CA ALA A 235 -15.37 16.05 5.66
C ALA A 235 -15.81 16.55 4.27
N GLU A 236 -16.18 15.64 3.37
CA GLU A 236 -16.68 15.93 2.02
C GLU A 236 -17.97 16.76 2.06
N GLN A 237 -18.95 16.35 2.87
CA GLN A 237 -20.20 17.07 3.07
C GLN A 237 -19.97 18.47 3.63
N TRP A 238 -19.14 18.62 4.66
CA TRP A 238 -18.80 19.92 5.24
C TRP A 238 -18.13 20.85 4.23
N LEU A 239 -17.19 20.33 3.44
CA LEU A 239 -16.53 21.09 2.39
C LEU A 239 -17.50 21.49 1.26
N ALA A 240 -18.39 20.58 0.84
CA ALA A 240 -19.43 20.87 -0.15
C ALA A 240 -20.40 21.96 0.32
N ASP A 241 -20.80 21.92 1.60
CA ASP A 241 -21.65 22.94 2.22
C ASP A 241 -20.95 24.29 2.35
N CYS A 242 -19.66 24.29 2.70
CA CYS A 242 -18.83 25.49 2.68
C CYS A 242 -18.71 26.09 1.26
N LYS A 243 -18.36 25.26 0.25
CA LYS A 243 -18.31 25.69 -1.15
C LYS A 243 -19.65 26.21 -1.67
N ARG A 244 -20.79 25.62 -1.26
CA ARG A 244 -22.12 26.08 -1.65
C ARG A 244 -22.53 27.39 -0.99
N THR A 245 -22.10 27.62 0.25
CA THR A 245 -22.49 28.79 1.05
C THR A 245 -21.57 30.00 0.81
N PHE A 246 -20.28 29.75 0.51
CA PHE A 246 -19.24 30.78 0.41
C PHE A 246 -18.45 30.78 -0.90
N GLY A 247 -18.59 29.76 -1.76
CA GLY A 247 -17.84 29.63 -3.01
C GLY A 247 -18.33 30.50 -4.17
N THR A 248 -19.46 31.18 -4.01
CA THR A 248 -19.89 32.30 -4.85
C THR A 248 -19.67 33.62 -4.12
N ASP A 249 -18.45 34.15 -4.17
CA ASP A 249 -18.20 35.55 -3.79
C ASP A 249 -17.54 36.30 -4.94
N ASP A 250 -18.28 37.29 -5.49
CA ASP A 250 -17.71 38.49 -6.08
C ASP A 250 -17.06 39.33 -4.95
N GLY A 251 -16.09 38.74 -4.24
CA GLY A 251 -15.12 39.33 -3.31
C GLY A 251 -15.59 40.35 -2.26
N ILE A 252 -16.80 40.27 -1.70
CA ILE A 252 -17.33 41.34 -0.82
C ILE A 252 -17.78 40.87 0.60
N HIS A 253 -17.89 39.57 0.92
CA HIS A 253 -18.50 39.11 2.20
C HIS A 253 -17.62 38.22 3.12
N GLY A 254 -16.30 38.41 3.12
CA GLY A 254 -15.36 37.67 3.99
C GLY A 254 -15.37 38.07 5.49
N THR A 255 -16.40 37.71 6.27
CA THR A 255 -16.44 37.95 7.74
C THR A 255 -16.96 36.80 8.60
N ASN A 256 -17.21 35.61 8.06
CA ASN A 256 -17.62 34.41 8.82
C ASN A 256 -17.18 33.12 8.10
N THR A 257 -15.88 32.99 7.80
CA THR A 257 -15.29 31.78 7.18
C THR A 257 -14.32 31.06 8.12
N ASP A 258 -13.60 31.78 8.99
CA ASP A 258 -12.58 31.24 9.90
C ASP A 258 -13.08 30.07 10.78
N ALA A 259 -14.33 30.11 11.25
CA ALA A 259 -14.89 29.06 12.10
C ALA A 259 -15.16 27.77 11.32
N GLN A 260 -15.55 27.89 10.05
CA GLN A 260 -15.90 26.81 9.15
C GLN A 260 -14.66 26.17 8.52
N GLU A 261 -13.65 26.98 8.19
CA GLU A 261 -12.32 26.50 7.80
C GLU A 261 -11.63 25.76 8.97
N LEU A 262 -11.75 26.28 10.20
CA LEU A 262 -11.21 25.61 11.38
C LEU A 262 -11.93 24.27 11.66
N GLU A 263 -13.25 24.21 11.46
CA GLU A 263 -14.03 22.97 11.57
C GLU A 263 -13.69 21.98 10.45
N LEU A 264 -13.50 22.45 9.22
CA LEU A 264 -12.98 21.64 8.12
C LEU A 264 -11.61 21.05 8.49
N CYS A 265 -10.72 21.83 9.08
CA CYS A 265 -9.43 21.33 9.56
C CYS A 265 -9.57 20.29 10.68
N ARG A 266 -10.56 20.41 11.59
CA ARG A 266 -10.84 19.36 12.59
C ARG A 266 -11.29 18.06 11.93
N ARG A 267 -12.23 18.13 10.99
CA ARG A 267 -12.73 16.95 10.24
C ARG A 267 -11.60 16.30 9.43
N LEU A 268 -10.79 17.11 8.75
CA LEU A 268 -9.63 16.65 7.99
C LEU A 268 -8.56 16.02 8.89
N TYR A 269 -8.35 16.55 10.11
CA TYR A 269 -7.51 15.92 11.14
C TYR A 269 -8.04 14.55 11.57
N LYS A 270 -9.34 14.44 11.89
CA LYS A 270 -9.97 13.15 12.24
C LYS A 270 -9.79 12.13 11.10
N LEU A 271 -9.91 12.56 9.84
CA LEU A 271 -9.73 11.73 8.65
C LEU A 271 -8.27 11.26 8.46
N HIS A 272 -7.29 12.17 8.57
CA HIS A 272 -5.87 11.83 8.49
C HIS A 272 -5.46 10.85 9.61
N PHE A 273 -5.95 11.06 10.83
CA PHE A 273 -5.72 10.16 11.95
C PHE A 273 -6.30 8.76 11.68
N GLN A 274 -7.52 8.68 11.14
CA GLN A 274 -8.13 7.38 10.86
C GLN A 274 -7.42 6.61 9.73
N LEU A 275 -6.95 7.31 8.70
CA LEU A 275 -6.16 6.66 7.64
C LEU A 275 -4.81 6.15 8.15
N LEU A 276 -4.18 6.86 9.10
CA LEU A 276 -2.98 6.36 9.79
C LEU A 276 -3.27 5.04 10.54
N LEU A 277 -4.37 4.96 11.30
CA LEU A 277 -4.75 3.73 11.99
C LEU A 277 -5.00 2.57 11.00
N LEU A 278 -5.74 2.82 9.92
CA LEU A 278 -5.98 1.83 8.86
C LEU A 278 -4.67 1.35 8.22
N PHE A 279 -3.75 2.27 7.94
CA PHE A 279 -2.43 1.97 7.41
C PHE A 279 -1.56 1.16 8.41
N GLN A 280 -1.62 1.47 9.70
CA GLN A 280 -0.93 0.72 10.76
C GLN A 280 -1.45 -0.72 10.88
N ALA A 281 -2.78 -0.91 10.86
CA ALA A 281 -3.38 -2.24 10.84
C ALA A 281 -2.99 -3.02 9.56
N TYR A 282 -2.84 -2.36 8.41
CA TYR A 282 -2.36 -3.03 7.19
C TYR A 282 -0.88 -3.41 7.27
N CYS A 283 -0.02 -2.54 7.81
CA CYS A 283 1.39 -2.86 8.08
C CYS A 283 1.53 -4.04 9.06
N LYS A 284 0.67 -4.11 10.07
CA LYS A 284 0.57 -5.22 11.03
C LYS A 284 0.14 -6.53 10.32
N LEU A 285 -0.85 -6.49 9.44
CA LEU A 285 -1.27 -7.62 8.61
C LEU A 285 -0.12 -8.14 7.73
N ILE A 286 0.57 -7.26 7.00
CA ILE A 286 1.78 -7.64 6.21
C ILE A 286 2.85 -8.24 7.13
N SER A 287 3.06 -7.68 8.30
CA SER A 287 4.08 -8.13 9.26
C SER A 287 3.79 -9.51 9.84
N GLN A 288 2.55 -10.00 9.83
CA GLN A 288 2.23 -11.37 10.25
C GLN A 288 2.85 -12.41 9.32
N VAL A 289 3.06 -12.10 8.04
CA VAL A 289 3.73 -12.99 7.08
C VAL A 289 5.20 -13.22 7.47
N ASN A 290 5.82 -12.31 8.22
CA ASN A 290 7.17 -12.52 8.76
C ASN A 290 7.25 -13.61 9.83
N THR A 291 6.14 -14.17 10.33
CA THR A 291 6.18 -15.40 11.14
C THR A 291 6.42 -16.61 10.25
N ILE A 292 5.82 -16.69 9.05
CA ILE A 292 6.05 -17.75 8.06
C ILE A 292 7.55 -17.88 7.74
N LYS A 293 8.23 -16.75 7.56
CA LYS A 293 9.68 -16.67 7.30
C LYS A 293 10.56 -17.32 8.39
N LYS A 294 10.02 -17.59 9.58
CA LYS A 294 10.74 -18.23 10.70
C LYS A 294 10.51 -19.74 10.78
N GLU A 295 9.53 -20.27 10.03
CA GLU A 295 9.24 -21.71 10.00
C GLU A 295 10.21 -22.44 9.08
N ALA A 296 10.85 -23.48 9.60
CA ALA A 296 11.99 -24.15 8.94
C ALA A 296 11.60 -24.99 7.70
N GLU A 297 10.31 -25.25 7.51
CA GLU A 297 9.77 -26.07 6.41
C GLU A 297 9.23 -25.23 5.23
N VAL A 298 9.38 -23.89 5.27
CA VAL A 298 8.82 -23.00 4.25
C VAL A 298 9.89 -22.43 3.30
N ILE A 299 9.65 -22.58 2.01
CA ILE A 299 10.44 -22.02 0.91
C ILE A 299 10.08 -20.54 0.73
N ASN A 300 11.09 -19.66 0.83
CA ASN A 300 10.95 -18.24 0.54
C ASN A 300 11.25 -17.96 -0.94
N MET A 301 10.25 -17.53 -1.69
CA MET A 301 10.32 -17.19 -3.11
C MET A 301 10.38 -15.67 -3.39
N SER A 302 10.50 -14.82 -2.36
CA SER A 302 10.59 -13.35 -2.50
C SER A 302 11.58 -12.89 -3.55
N GLU A 303 12.83 -13.39 -3.51
CA GLU A 303 13.89 -12.94 -4.41
C GLU A 303 13.62 -13.34 -5.87
N GLU A 304 13.09 -14.54 -6.09
CA GLU A 304 12.74 -15.04 -7.43
C GLU A 304 11.59 -14.24 -8.04
N LEU A 305 10.52 -14.00 -7.28
CA LEU A 305 9.38 -13.21 -7.77
C LEU A 305 9.70 -11.72 -7.91
N ALA A 306 10.55 -11.14 -7.05
CA ALA A 306 10.98 -9.74 -7.21
C ALA A 306 11.85 -9.53 -8.46
N LEU A 307 12.72 -10.51 -8.80
CA LEU A 307 13.44 -10.51 -10.07
C LEU A 307 12.48 -10.64 -11.26
N LEU A 308 11.47 -11.51 -11.16
CA LEU A 308 10.45 -11.67 -12.20
C LEU A 308 9.62 -10.39 -12.37
N GLU A 309 9.20 -9.75 -11.28
CA GLU A 309 8.48 -8.47 -11.29
C GLU A 309 9.31 -7.39 -12.00
N SER A 310 10.60 -7.25 -11.67
CA SER A 310 11.48 -6.27 -12.32
C SER A 310 11.57 -6.50 -13.83
N CYS A 311 11.79 -7.75 -14.25
CA CYS A 311 11.87 -8.09 -15.68
C CYS A 311 10.54 -7.87 -16.42
N LEU A 312 9.39 -8.09 -15.76
CA LEU A 312 8.07 -7.82 -16.32
C LEU A 312 7.80 -6.30 -16.43
N LYS A 313 8.18 -5.50 -15.41
CA LYS A 313 8.08 -4.03 -15.44
C LYS A 313 8.92 -3.43 -16.58
N GLU A 314 10.13 -3.92 -16.78
CA GLU A 314 10.99 -3.53 -17.92
C GLU A 314 10.37 -3.91 -19.27
N ALA A 315 9.81 -5.12 -19.38
CA ALA A 315 9.18 -5.61 -20.60
C ALA A 315 7.89 -4.83 -20.96
N GLU A 316 7.07 -4.49 -19.97
CA GLU A 316 5.88 -3.66 -20.17
C GLU A 316 6.25 -2.25 -20.64
N ALA A 317 7.19 -1.59 -19.95
CA ALA A 317 7.65 -0.25 -20.33
C ALA A 317 8.28 -0.22 -21.73
N ALA A 318 8.94 -1.30 -22.16
CA ALA A 318 9.43 -1.44 -23.53
C ALA A 318 8.27 -1.60 -24.54
N SER A 319 7.24 -2.40 -24.22
CA SER A 319 6.10 -2.66 -25.12
C SER A 319 5.26 -1.40 -25.41
N ASP A 320 5.13 -0.49 -24.43
CA ASP A 320 4.37 0.76 -24.57
C ASP A 320 5.08 1.79 -25.48
N SER A 321 6.37 1.57 -25.78
CA SER A 321 7.21 2.48 -26.59
C SER A 321 7.19 2.21 -28.11
N GLY A 322 6.59 1.09 -28.56
CA GLY A 322 6.54 0.74 -29.97
C GLY A 322 5.74 -0.54 -30.24
N ILE A 323 4.58 -0.40 -30.87
CA ILE A 323 3.67 -1.51 -31.17
C ILE A 323 4.22 -2.37 -32.32
N GLU A 324 4.72 -3.56 -31.98
CA GLU A 324 4.46 -4.75 -32.78
C GLU A 324 3.27 -5.46 -32.11
N GLU A 325 2.16 -5.67 -32.84
CA GLU A 325 1.12 -6.60 -32.41
C GLU A 325 1.74 -8.00 -32.40
N ILE A 326 2.09 -8.50 -31.22
CA ILE A 326 2.62 -9.86 -31.07
C ILE A 326 1.50 -10.83 -31.45
N GLU A 327 1.63 -11.51 -32.59
CA GLU A 327 0.69 -12.54 -33.04
C GLU A 327 0.68 -13.71 -32.05
N ILE A 328 -0.35 -13.75 -31.20
CA ILE A 328 -0.54 -14.82 -30.23
C ILE A 328 -1.13 -16.03 -30.94
N ALA A 329 -0.37 -17.13 -30.94
CA ALA A 329 -0.74 -18.36 -31.66
C ALA A 329 -2.16 -18.82 -31.33
N GLU A 330 -2.98 -19.07 -32.37
CA GLU A 330 -4.40 -19.48 -32.24
C GLU A 330 -4.59 -20.69 -31.32
N ALA A 331 -3.60 -21.59 -31.26
CA ALA A 331 -3.62 -22.78 -30.40
C ALA A 331 -3.61 -22.45 -28.88
N SER A 332 -3.02 -21.32 -28.47
CA SER A 332 -3.04 -20.88 -27.07
C SER A 332 -4.43 -20.38 -26.64
N GLN A 333 -5.22 -19.87 -27.59
CA GLN A 333 -6.56 -19.30 -27.40
C GLN A 333 -7.66 -20.38 -27.34
N ALA A 334 -7.31 -21.67 -27.43
CA ALA A 334 -8.26 -22.79 -27.50
C ALA A 334 -9.01 -23.03 -26.18
N SER A 335 -8.36 -22.82 -25.03
CA SER A 335 -8.97 -22.85 -23.70
C SER A 335 -8.16 -22.03 -22.69
N THR A 336 -8.76 -21.72 -21.54
CA THR A 336 -8.09 -21.10 -20.39
C THR A 336 -6.85 -21.92 -19.96
N GLU A 337 -6.90 -23.26 -20.07
CA GLU A 337 -5.76 -24.15 -19.77
C GLU A 337 -4.58 -23.96 -20.72
N THR A 338 -4.84 -23.90 -22.04
CA THR A 338 -3.77 -23.70 -23.03
C THR A 338 -3.18 -22.30 -22.93
N ALA A 339 -3.98 -21.30 -22.57
CA ALA A 339 -3.53 -19.94 -22.33
C ALA A 339 -2.62 -19.85 -21.09
N ILE A 340 -3.01 -20.46 -19.96
CA ILE A 340 -2.16 -20.55 -18.75
C ILE A 340 -0.84 -21.26 -19.06
N HIS A 341 -0.86 -22.40 -19.77
CA HIS A 341 0.36 -23.09 -20.15
C HIS A 341 1.27 -22.23 -21.05
N SER A 342 0.69 -21.50 -22.01
CA SER A 342 1.42 -20.56 -22.88
C SER A 342 2.11 -19.45 -22.08
N LEU A 343 1.42 -18.86 -21.09
CA LEU A 343 2.02 -17.86 -20.18
C LEU A 343 3.18 -18.46 -19.39
N ILE A 344 2.99 -19.62 -18.77
CA ILE A 344 4.04 -20.29 -17.99
C ILE A 344 5.25 -20.65 -18.85
N GLU A 345 5.04 -21.10 -20.10
CA GLU A 345 6.13 -21.40 -21.03
C GLU A 345 6.90 -20.13 -21.43
N ALA A 346 6.21 -19.03 -21.74
CA ALA A 346 6.84 -17.75 -22.04
C ALA A 346 7.64 -17.19 -20.84
N LEU A 347 7.06 -17.22 -19.63
CA LEU A 347 7.74 -16.78 -18.40
C LEU A 347 8.98 -17.62 -18.11
N ARG A 348 8.91 -18.95 -18.22
CA ARG A 348 10.05 -19.86 -18.02
C ARG A 348 11.13 -19.70 -19.09
N SER A 349 10.74 -19.35 -20.31
CA SER A 349 11.65 -19.08 -21.44
C SER A 349 12.23 -17.66 -21.41
N LYS A 350 11.81 -16.82 -20.45
CA LYS A 350 12.17 -15.40 -20.30
C LYS A 350 11.70 -14.50 -21.43
N GLU A 351 10.62 -14.89 -22.11
CA GLU A 351 9.97 -14.13 -23.17
C GLU A 351 8.97 -13.12 -22.57
N PHE A 352 9.45 -12.25 -21.69
CA PHE A 352 8.61 -11.39 -20.85
C PHE A 352 7.67 -10.47 -21.63
N VAL A 353 8.14 -9.91 -22.77
CA VAL A 353 7.30 -9.07 -23.65
C VAL A 353 6.14 -9.90 -24.25
N SER A 354 6.40 -11.16 -24.61
CA SER A 354 5.37 -12.10 -25.09
C SER A 354 4.38 -12.43 -23.99
N ALA A 355 4.83 -12.69 -22.75
CA ALA A 355 3.95 -12.96 -21.61
C ALA A 355 3.03 -11.76 -21.27
N VAL A 356 3.56 -10.53 -21.30
CA VAL A 356 2.77 -9.30 -21.09
C VAL A 356 1.75 -9.08 -22.21
N ALA A 357 2.11 -9.30 -23.47
CA ALA A 357 1.17 -9.22 -24.59
C ALA A 357 0.08 -10.30 -24.52
N GLN A 358 0.47 -11.54 -24.19
CA GLN A 358 -0.45 -12.67 -24.02
C GLN A 358 -1.50 -12.40 -22.95
N VAL A 359 -1.13 -11.98 -21.74
CA VAL A 359 -2.12 -11.72 -20.67
C VAL A 359 -3.07 -10.57 -21.05
N LYS A 360 -2.57 -9.50 -21.69
CA LYS A 360 -3.39 -8.38 -22.17
C LYS A 360 -4.43 -8.83 -23.23
N ALA A 361 -4.04 -9.73 -24.14
CA ALA A 361 -4.98 -10.28 -25.12
C ALA A 361 -5.95 -11.30 -24.52
N PHE A 362 -5.49 -12.18 -23.62
CA PHE A 362 -6.35 -13.19 -22.99
C PHE A 362 -7.49 -12.56 -22.17
N ARG A 363 -7.27 -11.39 -21.55
CA ARG A 363 -8.35 -10.56 -20.95
C ARG A 363 -9.45 -10.14 -21.92
N SER A 364 -9.13 -10.02 -23.21
CA SER A 364 -10.11 -9.67 -24.25
C SER A 364 -10.92 -10.87 -24.74
N ILE A 365 -10.40 -12.09 -24.54
CA ILE A 365 -11.05 -13.36 -24.89
C ILE A 365 -11.90 -13.87 -23.71
N TRP A 366 -11.36 -13.78 -22.50
CA TRP A 366 -11.98 -14.20 -21.25
C TRP A 366 -11.95 -13.03 -20.23
N PRO A 367 -12.82 -12.01 -20.42
CA PRO A 367 -12.90 -10.88 -19.51
C PRO A 367 -13.37 -11.35 -18.14
N HIS A 368 -12.73 -10.84 -17.08
CA HIS A 368 -13.03 -11.16 -15.67
C HIS A 368 -12.80 -12.63 -15.26
N ASP A 369 -12.11 -13.42 -16.09
CA ASP A 369 -11.57 -14.73 -15.74
C ASP A 369 -10.21 -14.54 -15.02
N ILE A 370 -9.45 -15.62 -14.80
CA ILE A 370 -8.10 -15.66 -14.20
C ILE A 370 -7.11 -14.59 -14.70
N PHE A 371 -7.27 -14.11 -15.93
CA PHE A 371 -6.42 -13.08 -16.51
C PHE A 371 -6.77 -11.66 -16.05
N GLY A 372 -7.90 -11.46 -15.38
CA GLY A 372 -8.40 -10.18 -14.90
C GLY A 372 -9.15 -9.35 -15.94
N SER A 373 -9.21 -8.06 -15.68
CA SER A 373 -9.91 -7.01 -16.43
C SER A 373 -8.91 -6.07 -17.13
N SER A 374 -9.37 -5.15 -17.99
CA SER A 374 -8.49 -4.19 -18.66
C SER A 374 -7.70 -3.31 -17.68
N GLU A 375 -8.33 -2.90 -16.58
CA GLU A 375 -7.78 -1.98 -15.58
C GLU A 375 -6.81 -2.65 -14.57
N ASP A 376 -6.72 -3.98 -14.58
CA ASP A 376 -5.91 -4.73 -13.62
C ASP A 376 -4.42 -4.72 -14.00
N ASP A 377 -3.52 -4.72 -13.04
CA ASP A 377 -2.08 -4.80 -13.32
C ASP A 377 -1.72 -6.16 -13.98
N PRO A 378 -1.25 -6.18 -15.24
CA PRO A 378 -0.89 -7.42 -15.95
C PRO A 378 0.31 -8.13 -15.33
N ILE A 379 1.20 -7.39 -14.66
CA ILE A 379 2.37 -7.94 -13.96
C ILE A 379 1.89 -8.72 -12.74
N GLN A 380 1.00 -8.14 -11.91
CA GLN A 380 0.44 -8.87 -10.77
C GLN A 380 -0.31 -10.13 -11.21
N THR A 381 -1.10 -10.07 -12.30
CA THR A 381 -1.72 -11.27 -12.87
C THR A 381 -0.70 -12.35 -13.21
N LEU A 382 0.40 -11.99 -13.90
CA LEU A 382 1.46 -12.93 -14.27
C LEU A 382 2.21 -13.50 -13.05
N LEU A 383 2.50 -12.68 -12.04
CA LEU A 383 3.15 -13.12 -10.79
C LEU A 383 2.27 -14.12 -10.02
N HIS A 384 0.96 -13.86 -9.91
CA HIS A 384 0.02 -14.81 -9.30
C HIS A 384 -0.02 -16.13 -10.08
N ILE A 385 -0.12 -16.09 -11.42
CA ILE A 385 -0.17 -17.31 -12.24
C ILE A 385 1.13 -18.11 -12.10
N TYR A 386 2.28 -17.44 -12.11
CA TYR A 386 3.59 -18.05 -11.91
C TYR A 386 3.74 -18.70 -10.53
N PHE A 387 3.44 -17.95 -9.46
CA PHE A 387 3.54 -18.44 -8.08
C PHE A 387 2.64 -19.65 -7.84
N ARG A 388 1.37 -19.59 -8.28
CA ARG A 388 0.43 -20.70 -8.14
C ARG A 388 0.86 -21.94 -8.91
N HIS A 389 1.38 -21.78 -10.14
CA HIS A 389 1.95 -22.90 -10.89
C HIS A 389 3.15 -23.52 -10.16
N GLN A 390 4.07 -22.70 -9.63
CA GLN A 390 5.32 -23.18 -9.03
C GLN A 390 5.11 -23.85 -7.67
N THR A 391 4.08 -23.43 -6.92
CA THR A 391 3.69 -23.99 -5.62
C THR A 391 2.69 -25.15 -5.73
N LEU A 392 2.25 -25.52 -6.93
CA LEU A 392 1.22 -26.54 -7.15
C LEU A 392 1.67 -27.92 -6.65
N GLY A 393 1.02 -28.41 -5.59
CA GLY A 393 1.37 -29.67 -4.92
C GLY A 393 2.65 -29.61 -4.07
N GLN A 394 3.11 -28.41 -3.70
CA GLN A 394 4.20 -28.18 -2.75
C GLN A 394 3.68 -27.39 -1.55
N THR A 395 3.65 -28.03 -0.39
CA THR A 395 3.42 -27.35 0.90
C THR A 395 4.63 -26.52 1.29
N GLY A 396 4.41 -25.39 1.95
CA GLY A 396 5.47 -24.58 2.52
C GLY A 396 6.11 -23.66 1.48
N SER A 397 5.35 -22.70 0.94
CA SER A 397 5.89 -21.66 0.07
C SER A 397 5.24 -20.30 0.29
N PHE A 398 6.05 -19.24 0.29
CA PHE A 398 5.57 -17.86 0.35
C PHE A 398 6.48 -16.91 -0.41
N ALA A 399 5.98 -15.74 -0.75
CA ALA A 399 6.77 -14.61 -1.19
C ALA A 399 6.18 -13.29 -0.71
N VAL A 400 7.05 -12.32 -0.51
CA VAL A 400 6.74 -10.90 -0.29
C VAL A 400 7.53 -10.11 -1.33
N VAL A 401 6.84 -9.34 -2.16
CA VAL A 401 7.35 -8.70 -3.38
C VAL A 401 6.94 -7.24 -3.40
N GLY A 402 7.79 -6.33 -3.89
CA GLY A 402 7.51 -4.89 -3.91
C GLY A 402 8.53 -4.10 -3.09
N SER A 403 8.13 -2.94 -2.58
CA SER A 403 9.07 -2.03 -1.92
C SER A 403 9.64 -2.63 -0.63
N ASN A 404 10.98 -2.64 -0.51
CA ASN A 404 11.71 -2.98 0.71
C ASN A 404 11.70 -1.81 1.74
N GLN A 405 10.75 -0.86 1.61
CA GLN A 405 10.64 0.23 2.56
C GLN A 405 10.08 -0.30 3.88
N ASP A 406 10.76 0.05 4.97
CA ASP A 406 10.25 -0.23 6.30
C ASP A 406 9.07 0.71 6.58
N MET A 407 7.86 0.19 6.42
CA MET A 407 6.61 0.94 6.60
C MET A 407 6.47 1.48 8.04
N SER A 408 7.27 1.01 9.01
CA SER A 408 7.32 1.56 10.36
C SER A 408 7.91 2.98 10.41
N GLU A 409 8.85 3.34 9.53
CA GLU A 409 9.37 4.72 9.43
C GLU A 409 8.27 5.67 8.95
N ALA A 410 7.55 5.27 7.89
CA ALA A 410 6.45 6.06 7.35
C ALA A 410 5.29 6.20 8.37
N SER A 411 4.93 5.10 9.06
CA SER A 411 3.95 5.12 10.16
C SER A 411 4.37 6.09 11.28
N SER A 412 5.64 6.05 11.70
CA SER A 412 6.20 6.95 12.73
C SER A 412 6.14 8.41 12.27
N LYS A 413 6.49 8.69 11.01
CA LYS A 413 6.46 10.05 10.45
C LYS A 413 5.03 10.58 10.30
N LEU A 414 4.08 9.74 9.92
CA LEU A 414 2.65 10.09 9.88
C LEU A 414 2.11 10.40 11.28
N MET A 415 2.52 9.64 12.29
CA MET A 415 2.14 9.87 13.69
C MET A 415 2.70 11.21 14.22
N GLU A 416 3.97 11.51 13.96
CA GLU A 416 4.60 12.80 14.28
C GLU A 416 3.83 13.97 13.64
N LEU A 417 3.55 13.88 12.34
CA LEU A 417 2.78 14.90 11.60
C LEU A 417 1.35 15.03 12.14
N ASN A 418 0.73 13.93 12.57
CA ASN A 418 -0.59 13.94 13.19
C ASN A 418 -0.59 14.75 14.51
N LEU A 419 0.36 14.45 15.41
CA LEU A 419 0.53 15.18 16.67
C LEU A 419 0.82 16.67 16.43
N GLU A 420 1.67 16.98 15.45
CA GLU A 420 1.96 18.34 15.02
C GLU A 420 0.74 19.12 14.49
N ILE A 421 -0.18 18.45 13.78
CA ILE A 421 -1.44 19.03 13.30
C ILE A 421 -2.39 19.27 14.48
N ARG A 422 -2.54 18.28 15.39
CA ARG A 422 -3.37 18.37 16.60
C ARG A 422 -2.98 19.59 17.43
N GLU A 423 -1.69 19.78 17.70
CA GLU A 423 -1.20 20.92 18.48
C GLU A 423 -1.38 22.25 17.74
N SER A 424 -1.18 22.28 16.42
CA SER A 424 -1.43 23.48 15.60
C SER A 424 -2.91 23.91 15.69
N LEU A 425 -3.85 22.95 15.68
CA LEU A 425 -5.27 23.21 15.83
C LEU A 425 -5.63 23.70 17.24
N ARG A 426 -5.05 23.09 18.29
CA ARG A 426 -5.22 23.52 19.69
C ARG A 426 -4.78 24.97 19.89
N MET A 427 -3.65 25.36 19.29
CA MET A 427 -3.13 26.74 19.37
C MET A 427 -4.05 27.75 18.66
N VAL A 428 -4.51 27.47 17.43
CA VAL A 428 -5.45 28.36 16.71
C VAL A 428 -6.77 28.52 17.46
N GLN A 429 -7.31 27.44 18.02
CA GLN A 429 -8.52 27.49 18.86
C GLN A 429 -8.34 28.40 20.08
N SER A 430 -7.19 28.30 20.74
CA SER A 430 -6.86 29.11 21.92
C SER A 430 -6.77 30.61 21.59
N TYR A 431 -6.12 30.97 20.47
CA TYR A 431 -6.07 32.36 20.00
C TYR A 431 -7.45 32.91 19.60
N HIS A 432 -8.31 32.09 18.99
CA HIS A 432 -9.66 32.51 18.61
C HIS A 432 -10.57 32.72 19.85
N LEU A 433 -10.40 31.90 20.90
CA LEU A 433 -11.08 32.10 22.18
C LEU A 433 -10.60 33.38 22.88
N LEU A 434 -9.29 33.63 22.94
CA LEU A 434 -8.70 34.86 23.48
C LEU A 434 -9.09 36.11 22.68
N GLY A 435 -9.20 36.00 21.35
CA GLY A 435 -9.62 37.09 20.46
C GLY A 435 -11.07 37.53 20.69
N LYS A 436 -11.96 36.61 21.09
CA LYS A 436 -13.33 36.92 21.53
C LYS A 436 -13.37 37.62 22.91
N ILE A 437 -12.31 37.53 23.71
CA ILE A 437 -12.16 38.18 25.03
C ILE A 437 -11.33 39.47 24.86
N LYS A 438 -11.84 40.45 24.11
CA LYS A 438 -11.35 41.84 24.21
C LYS A 438 -11.99 42.55 25.41
N PRO A 439 -11.24 43.39 26.15
CA PRO A 439 -11.71 43.95 27.41
C PRO A 439 -12.76 45.03 27.19
N GLY A 440 -14.03 44.65 27.35
CA GLY A 440 -15.16 45.57 27.44
C GLY A 440 -15.18 46.35 28.76
N VAL A 441 -14.21 47.23 28.98
CA VAL A 441 -14.26 48.24 30.05
C VAL A 441 -14.31 49.62 29.42
N SER A 442 -15.52 50.09 29.16
CA SER A 442 -15.75 51.51 28.95
C SER A 442 -15.52 52.24 30.28
N LEU A 443 -14.35 52.88 30.44
CA LEU A 443 -14.26 53.99 31.38
C LEU A 443 -15.11 55.15 30.84
N VAL A 444 -16.38 55.13 31.21
CA VAL A 444 -17.23 56.31 31.16
C VAL A 444 -16.60 57.34 32.08
N SER A 445 -15.92 58.32 31.50
CA SER A 445 -15.46 59.50 32.23
C SER A 445 -16.66 60.33 32.66
N THR A 446 -17.21 60.04 33.84
CA THR A 446 -18.07 60.97 34.57
C THR A 446 -17.16 61.98 35.26
N GLY A 447 -17.11 63.20 34.73
CA GLY A 447 -16.28 64.27 35.28
C GLY A 447 -16.82 64.85 36.58
N PHE A 448 -15.91 65.48 37.33
CA PHE A 448 -16.13 66.60 38.24
C PHE A 448 -14.90 67.51 38.20
#